data_AF-A0A4S8J411-F1
#
_entry.id   AF-A0A4S8J411-F1
#
_cell.length_a   1.000
_cell.length_b   1.000
_cell.length_c   1.000
_cell.angle_alpha   90.00
_cell.angle_beta   90.00
_cell.angle_gamma   90.00
#
_symmetry.space_group_name_H-M   'P 1'
#
loop_
_entity.id
_entity.type
_entity.pdbx_description
1 polymer ?
#
loop_
_entity_poly.entity_id
_entity_poly.type
_entity_poly.pdbx_seq_one_letter_code
_entity_poly.pdbx_strand_id
1 'polypeptide(L)'
;MEGTVFTASLEGIKHVKSENGVILTKPFVEVCKHILPVLDKFGTAMSLVKSDIGGNITVRNLAMDFLVEIFRNLLEHPGWSMSQVCTDSYSTTLKKWHGWLASSSFTVAMKLAPDRKKFVDVIGGSGDVSADMEKFCTTFARLLAENHKFLASVGLDDMKAS
;
A
#
# COMPACT_ATOMS: atom_id res chain seq x y z
N MET A 1 -1.82 0.12 -21.39
CA MET A 1 -1.65 -1.10 -20.56
C MET A 1 -2.95 -1.85 -20.66
N GLU A 2 -2.92 -3.07 -21.16
CA GLU A 2 -4.06 -3.99 -20.98
C GLU A 2 -4.10 -4.39 -19.50
N GLY A 3 -5.29 -4.37 -18.89
CA GLY A 3 -5.48 -4.78 -17.50
C GLY A 3 -5.57 -3.62 -16.51
N THR A 4 -5.40 -3.95 -15.24
CA THR A 4 -5.52 -3.02 -14.10
C THR A 4 -4.13 -2.55 -13.66
N VAL A 5 -4.08 -1.56 -12.76
CA VAL A 5 -2.80 -1.15 -12.13
C VAL A 5 -2.14 -2.26 -11.32
N PHE A 6 -2.89 -3.31 -10.94
CA PHE A 6 -2.39 -4.43 -10.15
C PHE A 6 -1.71 -5.50 -11.00
N THR A 7 -1.93 -5.53 -12.31
CA THR A 7 -1.45 -6.60 -13.20
C THR A 7 0.06 -6.85 -13.07
N ALA A 8 0.88 -5.80 -13.11
CA ALA A 8 2.34 -5.92 -12.97
C ALA A 8 2.77 -6.41 -11.56
N SER A 9 2.07 -5.95 -10.53
CA SER A 9 2.33 -6.37 -9.15
C SER A 9 1.95 -7.84 -8.93
N LEU A 10 0.79 -8.26 -9.42
CA LEU A 10 0.29 -9.64 -9.35
C LEU A 10 1.22 -10.62 -10.08
N GLU A 11 1.78 -10.21 -11.22
CA GLU A 11 2.79 -11.02 -11.91
C GLU A 11 4.07 -11.11 -11.10
N GLY A 12 4.60 -9.96 -10.64
CA GLY A 12 5.84 -9.92 -9.87
C GLY A 12 5.78 -10.73 -8.56
N ILE A 13 4.62 -10.78 -7.89
CA ILE A 13 4.40 -11.53 -6.65
C ILE A 13 4.77 -13.01 -6.79
N LYS A 14 4.54 -13.61 -7.97
CA LYS A 14 4.83 -15.04 -8.23
C LYS A 14 6.33 -15.37 -8.07
N HIS A 15 7.18 -14.37 -8.21
CA HIS A 15 8.64 -14.51 -8.17
C HIS A 15 9.26 -13.97 -6.88
N VAL A 16 8.45 -13.58 -5.90
CA VAL A 16 8.95 -13.00 -4.64
C VAL A 16 9.62 -14.05 -3.75
N LYS A 17 9.21 -15.31 -3.83
CA LYS A 17 9.79 -16.39 -3.03
C LYS A 17 10.79 -17.21 -3.85
N SER A 18 11.88 -17.61 -3.21
CA SER A 18 12.77 -18.66 -3.70
C SER A 18 12.12 -20.04 -3.59
N GLU A 19 12.78 -21.06 -4.15
CA GLU A 19 12.33 -22.46 -4.10
C GLU A 19 12.14 -23.00 -2.68
N ASN A 20 12.94 -22.51 -1.71
CA ASN A 20 12.83 -22.86 -0.29
C ASN A 20 11.85 -21.96 0.49
N GLY A 21 11.10 -21.08 -0.19
CA GLY A 21 10.06 -20.25 0.40
C GLY A 21 10.54 -18.96 1.09
N VAL A 22 11.81 -18.59 0.95
CA VAL A 22 12.37 -17.35 1.51
C VAL A 22 11.98 -16.15 0.65
N ILE A 23 11.61 -15.04 1.28
CA ILE A 23 11.32 -13.78 0.57
C ILE A 23 12.62 -13.19 0.03
N LEU A 24 12.68 -13.03 -1.29
CA LEU A 24 13.79 -12.42 -1.98
C LEU A 24 13.63 -10.90 -1.99
N THR A 25 14.61 -10.19 -1.41
CA THR A 25 14.56 -8.73 -1.24
C THR A 25 14.34 -7.98 -2.55
N LYS A 26 15.08 -8.33 -3.60
CA LYS A 26 15.02 -7.62 -4.89
C LYS A 26 13.63 -7.78 -5.57
N PRO A 27 13.12 -9.01 -5.80
CA PRO A 27 11.75 -9.21 -6.29
C PRO A 27 10.68 -8.53 -5.43
N PHE A 28 10.77 -8.62 -4.10
CA PHE A 28 9.82 -7.95 -3.20
C PHE A 28 9.81 -6.43 -3.41
N VAL A 29 11.00 -5.80 -3.44
CA VAL A 29 11.13 -4.35 -3.64
C VAL A 29 10.60 -3.93 -5.01
N GLU A 30 10.81 -4.72 -6.07
CA GLU A 30 10.26 -4.42 -7.39
C GLU A 30 8.72 -4.48 -7.41
N VAL A 31 8.11 -5.45 -6.74
CA VAL A 31 6.64 -5.48 -6.56
C VAL A 31 6.15 -4.23 -5.83
N CYS A 32 6.83 -3.80 -4.75
CA CYS A 32 6.47 -2.55 -4.07
C CYS A 32 6.59 -1.33 -4.99
N LYS A 33 7.51 -1.32 -5.96
CA LYS A 33 7.64 -0.23 -6.93
C LYS A 33 6.54 -0.25 -7.99
N HIS A 34 6.05 -1.43 -8.38
CA HIS A 34 4.96 -1.55 -9.36
C HIS A 34 3.65 -0.93 -8.88
N ILE A 35 3.44 -0.74 -7.57
CA ILE A 35 2.25 -0.05 -7.04
C ILE A 35 2.38 1.48 -7.02
N LEU A 36 3.59 2.03 -7.19
CA LEU A 36 3.82 3.48 -7.16
C LEU A 36 2.94 4.28 -8.13
N PRO A 37 2.62 3.78 -9.34
CA PRO A 37 1.68 4.47 -10.22
C PRO A 37 0.31 4.73 -9.59
N VAL A 38 -0.14 3.90 -8.64
CA VAL A 38 -1.39 4.15 -7.88
C VAL A 38 -1.29 5.41 -7.04
N LEU A 39 -0.16 5.57 -6.33
CA LEU A 39 0.10 6.75 -5.52
C LEU A 39 0.18 8.02 -6.37
N ASP A 40 0.69 7.92 -7.60
CA ASP A 40 0.68 9.03 -8.55
C ASP A 40 -0.75 9.46 -8.92
N LYS A 41 -1.73 8.56 -8.85
CA LYS A 41 -3.16 8.88 -9.09
C LYS A 41 -3.85 9.53 -7.90
N PHE A 42 -3.30 9.40 -6.70
CA PHE A 42 -3.72 10.21 -5.55
C PHE A 42 -3.22 11.65 -5.61
N GLY A 43 -2.33 11.98 -6.54
CA GLY A 43 -1.73 13.30 -6.66
C GLY A 43 -0.83 13.64 -5.47
N THR A 44 -0.79 14.93 -5.10
CA THR A 44 0.12 15.42 -4.04
C THR A 44 -0.22 14.87 -2.66
N ALA A 45 -1.46 14.40 -2.45
CA ALA A 45 -1.93 13.85 -1.18
C ALA A 45 -1.11 12.65 -0.69
N MET A 46 -0.52 11.86 -1.60
CA MET A 46 0.25 10.65 -1.24
C MET A 46 1.74 10.75 -1.58
N SER A 47 2.25 11.96 -1.82
CA SER A 47 3.68 12.19 -2.09
C SER A 47 4.60 11.68 -0.96
N LEU A 48 4.16 11.81 0.30
CA LEU A 48 4.87 11.30 1.47
C LEU A 48 4.95 9.76 1.46
N VAL A 49 3.82 9.08 1.23
CA VAL A 49 3.76 7.61 1.14
C VAL A 49 4.61 7.08 -0.01
N LYS A 50 4.69 7.82 -1.13
CA LYS A 50 5.58 7.48 -2.25
C LYS A 50 7.06 7.55 -1.86
N SER A 51 7.45 8.55 -1.06
CA SER A 51 8.82 8.67 -0.54
C SER A 51 9.17 7.50 0.40
N ASP A 52 8.22 7.08 1.23
CA ASP A 52 8.38 5.95 2.16
C ASP A 52 8.63 4.62 1.44
N ILE A 53 7.95 4.38 0.31
CA ILE A 53 8.23 3.25 -0.58
C ILE A 53 9.56 3.42 -1.34
N GLY A 54 10.22 4.57 -1.28
CA GLY A 54 11.61 4.73 -1.71
C GLY A 54 12.63 4.39 -0.62
N GLY A 55 12.22 4.40 0.64
CA GLY A 55 13.10 4.39 1.81
C GLY A 55 13.40 2.99 2.39
N ASN A 56 13.62 2.99 3.71
CA ASN A 56 13.98 1.82 4.51
C ASN A 56 12.91 0.72 4.42
N ILE A 57 13.33 -0.55 4.53
CA ILE A 57 12.46 -1.71 4.42
C ILE A 57 11.30 -1.74 5.44
N THR A 58 11.49 -1.29 6.68
CA THR A 58 10.42 -1.25 7.69
C THR A 58 9.39 -0.19 7.32
N VAL A 59 9.83 1.04 7.01
CA VAL A 59 8.95 2.15 6.60
C VAL A 59 8.20 1.78 5.31
N ARG A 60 8.87 1.09 4.38
CA ARG A 60 8.26 0.52 3.17
C ARG A 60 7.17 -0.50 3.51
N ASN A 61 7.41 -1.45 4.42
CA ASN A 61 6.39 -2.42 4.82
C ASN A 61 5.16 -1.71 5.42
N LEU A 62 5.37 -0.71 6.28
CA LEU A 62 4.29 0.09 6.86
C LEU A 62 3.49 0.88 5.80
N ALA A 63 4.16 1.50 4.83
CA ALA A 63 3.50 2.18 3.72
C ALA A 63 2.70 1.21 2.84
N MET A 64 3.20 0.00 2.65
CA MET A 64 2.48 -1.04 1.93
C MET A 64 1.30 -1.63 2.71
N ASP A 65 1.39 -1.75 4.04
CA ASP A 65 0.23 -2.12 4.87
C ASP A 65 -0.89 -1.09 4.70
N PHE A 66 -0.55 0.20 4.74
CA PHE A 66 -1.49 1.28 4.53
C PHE A 66 -2.18 1.20 3.15
N LEU A 67 -1.41 0.92 2.09
CA LEU A 67 -1.96 0.74 0.74
C LEU A 67 -2.90 -0.46 0.64
N VAL A 68 -2.50 -1.61 1.21
CA VAL A 68 -3.35 -2.80 1.25
C VAL A 68 -4.64 -2.52 2.00
N GLU A 69 -4.58 -1.76 3.08
CA GLU A 69 -5.75 -1.39 3.88
C GLU A 69 -6.68 -0.42 3.14
N ILE A 70 -6.14 0.55 2.39
CA ILE A 70 -6.93 1.41 1.48
C ILE A 70 -7.73 0.54 0.51
N PHE A 71 -7.08 -0.43 -0.11
CA PHE A 71 -7.71 -1.29 -1.10
C PHE A 71 -8.79 -2.20 -0.48
N ARG A 72 -8.55 -2.75 0.71
CA ARG A 72 -9.59 -3.49 1.45
C ARG A 72 -10.79 -2.61 1.76
N ASN A 73 -10.56 -1.42 2.30
CA ASN A 73 -11.62 -0.47 2.62
C ASN A 73 -12.40 0.00 1.37
N LEU A 74 -11.74 0.08 0.20
CA LEU A 74 -12.43 0.31 -1.08
C LEU A 74 -13.36 -0.86 -1.45
N LEU A 75 -12.97 -2.10 -1.21
CA LEU A 75 -13.80 -3.28 -1.52
C LEU A 75 -14.94 -3.45 -0.51
N GLU A 76 -14.66 -3.34 0.78
CA GLU A 76 -15.58 -3.65 1.87
C GLU A 76 -16.62 -2.55 2.13
N HIS A 77 -16.28 -1.30 1.80
CA HIS A 77 -17.12 -0.14 2.11
C HIS A 77 -17.46 0.67 0.86
N PRO A 78 -18.33 0.18 -0.06
CA PRO A 78 -18.66 0.84 -1.32
C PRO A 78 -19.21 2.27 -1.16
N GLY A 79 -19.85 2.57 -0.02
CA GLY A 79 -20.45 3.87 0.27
C GLY A 79 -19.52 4.91 0.91
N TRP A 80 -18.29 4.55 1.29
CA TRP A 80 -17.37 5.51 1.92
C TRP A 80 -16.78 6.49 0.91
N SER A 81 -16.57 7.73 1.33
CA SER A 81 -15.74 8.68 0.59
C SER A 81 -14.26 8.27 0.61
N MET A 82 -13.47 8.80 -0.32
CA MET A 82 -12.03 8.51 -0.35
C MET A 82 -11.30 8.99 0.92
N SER A 83 -11.76 10.10 1.50
CA SER A 83 -11.22 10.61 2.76
C SER A 83 -11.50 9.66 3.92
N GLN A 84 -12.71 9.07 4.00
CA GLN A 84 -13.03 8.05 5.00
C GLN A 84 -12.16 6.80 4.84
N VAL A 85 -12.04 6.28 3.62
CA VAL A 85 -11.18 5.14 3.27
C VAL A 85 -9.75 5.38 3.75
N CYS A 86 -9.14 6.51 3.38
CA CYS A 86 -7.76 6.81 3.75
C CYS A 86 -7.60 7.08 5.26
N THR A 87 -8.56 7.76 5.89
CA THR A 87 -8.49 8.10 7.33
C THR A 87 -8.57 6.86 8.21
N ASP A 88 -9.46 5.92 7.87
CA ASP A 88 -9.56 4.64 8.56
C ASP A 88 -8.28 3.84 8.37
N SER A 89 -7.85 3.64 7.12
CA SER A 89 -6.63 2.91 6.78
C SER A 89 -5.40 3.46 7.51
N TYR A 90 -5.29 4.79 7.62
CA TYR A 90 -4.21 5.46 8.34
C TYR A 90 -4.24 5.18 9.83
N SER A 91 -5.44 5.25 10.42
CA SER A 91 -5.65 5.01 11.85
C SER A 91 -5.28 3.57 12.23
N THR A 92 -5.57 2.61 11.36
CA THR A 92 -5.29 1.18 11.56
C THR A 92 -3.81 0.84 11.39
N THR A 93 -3.08 1.56 10.52
CA THR A 93 -1.71 1.18 10.10
C THR A 93 -0.63 2.15 10.60
N LEU A 94 -0.56 3.35 10.01
CA LEU A 94 0.55 4.29 10.19
C LEU A 94 0.46 5.13 11.46
N LYS A 95 -0.75 5.42 11.95
CA LYS A 95 -0.97 6.40 13.03
C LYS A 95 -0.17 6.11 14.30
N LYS A 96 0.01 4.84 14.67
CA LYS A 96 0.78 4.45 15.87
C LYS A 96 2.29 4.72 15.74
N TRP A 97 2.79 4.82 14.51
CA TRP A 97 4.21 5.05 14.19
C TRP A 97 4.54 6.51 13.94
N HIS A 98 3.52 7.35 13.71
CA HIS A 98 3.68 8.75 13.38
C HIS A 98 3.59 9.64 14.61
N GLY A 99 4.56 10.56 14.73
CA GLY A 99 4.49 11.67 15.68
C GLY A 99 3.37 12.66 15.37
N TRP A 100 3.22 13.68 16.21
CA TRP A 100 2.18 14.70 16.08
C TRP A 100 2.32 15.52 14.78
N LEU A 101 3.55 15.76 14.32
CA LEU A 101 3.84 16.46 13.07
C LEU A 101 3.34 15.66 11.85
N ALA A 102 3.79 14.41 11.72
CA ALA A 102 3.38 13.53 10.63
C ALA A 102 1.86 13.30 10.60
N SER A 103 1.23 13.12 11.77
CA SER A 103 -0.23 12.98 11.89
C SER A 103 -1.00 14.23 11.45
N SER A 104 -0.48 15.41 11.74
CA SER A 104 -1.09 16.68 11.31
C SER A 104 -0.97 16.86 9.79
N SER A 105 0.19 16.54 9.22
CA SER A 105 0.41 16.57 7.77
C SER A 105 -0.55 15.64 7.02
N PHE A 106 -0.78 14.44 7.54
CA PHE A 106 -1.74 13.50 6.96
C PHE A 106 -3.16 14.09 6.90
N THR A 107 -3.60 14.74 7.97
CA THR A 107 -4.93 15.37 8.03
C THR A 107 -5.12 16.43 6.94
N VAL A 108 -4.06 17.20 6.65
CA VAL A 108 -4.08 18.19 5.55
C VAL A 108 -4.12 17.48 4.20
N ALA A 109 -3.34 16.42 4.01
CA ALA A 109 -3.35 15.64 2.78
C ALA A 109 -4.73 15.04 2.45
N MET A 110 -5.52 14.65 3.45
CA MET A 110 -6.87 14.11 3.24
C MET A 110 -7.86 15.12 2.67
N LYS A 111 -7.60 16.43 2.80
CA LYS A 111 -8.39 17.47 2.11
C LYS A 111 -8.16 17.49 0.60
N LEU A 112 -7.06 16.88 0.15
CA LEU A 112 -6.67 16.75 -1.24
C LEU A 112 -6.93 15.34 -1.80
N ALA A 113 -7.62 14.48 -1.03
CA ALA A 113 -7.97 13.15 -1.49
C ALA A 113 -8.84 13.22 -2.77
N PRO A 114 -8.62 12.33 -3.75
CA PRO A 114 -9.38 12.34 -4.99
C PRO A 114 -10.83 11.92 -4.78
N ASP A 115 -11.65 12.16 -5.79
CA ASP A 115 -12.97 11.51 -5.86
C ASP A 115 -12.82 10.00 -5.98
N ARG A 116 -13.61 9.25 -5.21
CA ARG A 116 -13.54 7.79 -5.14
C ARG A 116 -13.81 7.15 -6.50
N LYS A 117 -14.89 7.55 -7.17
CA LYS A 117 -15.30 6.91 -8.43
C LYS A 117 -14.23 7.12 -9.48
N LYS A 118 -13.76 8.36 -9.64
CA LYS A 118 -12.65 8.68 -10.54
C LYS A 118 -11.39 7.90 -10.21
N PHE A 119 -11.07 7.76 -8.92
CA PHE A 119 -9.91 6.99 -8.49
C PHE A 119 -10.01 5.52 -8.90
N VAL A 120 -11.12 4.85 -8.60
CA VAL A 120 -11.37 3.44 -8.95
C VAL A 120 -11.36 3.23 -10.47
N ASP A 121 -12.01 4.12 -11.23
CA ASP A 121 -12.03 4.06 -12.70
C ASP A 121 -10.59 4.15 -13.27
N VAL A 122 -9.75 5.01 -12.69
CA VAL A 122 -8.35 5.19 -13.13
C VAL A 122 -7.49 3.96 -12.82
N ILE A 123 -7.64 3.32 -11.65
CA ILE A 123 -6.85 2.14 -11.30
C ILE A 123 -7.35 0.86 -11.99
N GLY A 124 -8.61 0.84 -12.43
CA GLY A 124 -9.20 -0.28 -13.13
C GLY A 124 -8.79 -0.40 -14.60
N GLY A 125 -8.54 0.72 -15.28
CA GLY A 125 -8.13 0.70 -16.68
C GLY A 125 -9.14 -0.06 -17.55
N SER A 126 -8.71 -1.15 -18.17
CA SER A 126 -9.56 -2.00 -19.02
C SER A 126 -9.90 -3.36 -18.39
N GLY A 127 -9.52 -3.60 -17.13
CA GLY A 127 -9.63 -4.91 -16.46
C GLY A 127 -10.66 -4.94 -15.33
N ASP A 128 -10.82 -6.12 -14.71
CA ASP A 128 -11.63 -6.28 -13.50
C ASP A 128 -10.84 -5.83 -12.27
N VAL A 129 -10.99 -4.55 -11.94
CA VAL A 129 -10.32 -3.90 -10.82
C VAL A 129 -10.63 -4.56 -9.48
N SER A 130 -11.85 -5.04 -9.28
CA SER A 130 -12.28 -5.59 -8.00
C SER A 130 -11.63 -6.93 -7.74
N ALA A 131 -11.66 -7.83 -8.73
CA ALA A 131 -11.04 -9.15 -8.61
C ALA A 131 -9.50 -9.05 -8.46
N ASP A 132 -8.86 -8.20 -9.25
CA ASP A 132 -7.41 -8.00 -9.18
C ASP A 132 -6.98 -7.36 -7.85
N MET A 133 -7.74 -6.38 -7.36
CA MET A 133 -7.50 -5.73 -6.08
C MET A 133 -7.63 -6.71 -4.91
N GLU A 134 -8.69 -7.53 -4.90
CA GLU A 134 -8.91 -8.55 -3.86
C GLU A 134 -7.77 -9.57 -3.83
N LYS A 135 -7.37 -10.06 -5.01
CA LYS A 135 -6.26 -11.01 -5.16
C LYS A 135 -4.94 -10.40 -4.68
N PHE A 136 -4.69 -9.14 -5.01
CA PHE A 136 -3.51 -8.41 -4.55
C PHE A 136 -3.51 -8.28 -3.03
N CYS A 137 -4.61 -7.79 -2.44
CA CYS A 137 -4.74 -7.62 -0.99
C CYS A 137 -4.53 -8.93 -0.23
N THR A 138 -5.09 -10.04 -0.72
CA THR A 138 -4.96 -11.34 -0.06
C THR A 138 -3.52 -11.87 -0.16
N THR A 139 -2.91 -11.79 -1.34
CA THR A 139 -1.60 -12.40 -1.57
C THR A 139 -0.48 -11.56 -0.96
N PHE A 140 -0.53 -10.24 -1.18
CA PHE A 140 0.52 -9.33 -0.74
C PHE A 140 0.52 -9.14 0.78
N ALA A 141 -0.64 -9.15 1.44
CA ALA A 141 -0.72 -9.10 2.89
C ALA A 141 -0.01 -10.27 3.59
N ARG A 142 -0.02 -11.47 2.98
CA ARG A 142 0.72 -12.63 3.51
C ARG A 142 2.22 -12.39 3.46
N LEU A 143 2.72 -11.82 2.35
CA LEU A 143 4.14 -11.44 2.21
C LEU A 143 4.54 -10.36 3.22
N LEU A 144 3.70 -9.34 3.43
CA LEU A 144 3.94 -8.31 4.44
C LEU A 144 3.97 -8.91 5.84
N ALA A 145 3.04 -9.80 6.19
CA ALA A 145 3.02 -10.46 7.49
C ALA A 145 4.28 -11.31 7.74
N GLU A 146 4.79 -12.00 6.72
CA GLU A 146 6.07 -12.73 6.80
C GLU A 146 7.25 -11.78 7.01
N ASN A 147 7.30 -10.66 6.28
CA ASN A 147 8.33 -9.62 6.47
C ASN A 147 8.28 -9.00 7.86
N HIS A 148 7.09 -8.70 8.39
CA HIS A 148 6.92 -8.19 9.75
C HIS A 148 7.46 -9.16 10.79
N LYS A 149 7.13 -10.45 10.67
CA LYS A 149 7.68 -11.49 11.56
C LYS A 149 9.20 -11.55 11.49
N PHE A 150 9.76 -11.46 10.29
CA PHE A 150 11.22 -11.45 10.11
C PHE A 150 11.86 -10.21 10.73
N LEU A 151 11.35 -9.00 10.45
CA LEU A 151 11.87 -7.75 11.00
C LEU A 151 11.80 -7.74 12.53
N ALA A 152 10.70 -8.22 13.12
CA ALA A 152 10.58 -8.37 14.56
C ALA A 152 11.60 -9.36 15.14
N SER A 153 11.85 -10.48 14.44
CA SER A 153 12.84 -11.48 14.89
C SER A 153 14.28 -10.94 14.95
N VAL A 154 14.56 -9.84 14.23
CA VAL A 154 15.87 -9.18 14.21
C VAL A 154 15.85 -7.79 14.87
N GLY A 155 14.76 -7.42 15.56
CA GLY A 155 14.63 -6.16 16.30
C GLY A 155 14.53 -4.90 15.42
N LEU A 156 14.03 -5.02 14.20
CA LEU A 156 13.85 -3.91 13.24
C LEU A 156 12.37 -3.51 13.05
N ASP A 157 11.49 -3.92 13.97
CA ASP A 157 10.06 -3.65 13.97
C ASP A 157 9.66 -2.36 14.72
N ASP A 158 10.53 -1.77 15.54
CA ASP A 158 10.25 -0.54 16.29
C ASP A 158 10.99 0.69 15.75
N MET A 159 10.69 1.07 14.51
CA MET A 159 11.15 2.35 13.95
C MET A 159 9.98 3.32 13.83
N LYS A 160 9.90 4.25 14.79
CA LYS A 160 9.08 5.46 14.59
C LYS A 160 9.64 6.22 13.39
N ALA A 161 8.79 6.47 12.40
CA ALA A 161 9.10 7.43 11.36
C ALA A 161 9.10 8.82 12.01
N SER A 162 10.28 9.44 12.08
CA SER A 162 10.49 10.80 12.58
C SER A 162 9.68 11.83 11.80
#